data_AF-A0A382UNZ8-F1
#
_entry.id   AF-A0A382UNZ8-F1
#
_cell.length_a   1.000
_cell.length_b   1.000
_cell.length_c   1.000
_cell.angle_alpha   90.00
_cell.angle_beta   90.00
_cell.angle_gamma   90.00
#
_symmetry.space_group_name_H-M   'P 1'
#
loop_
_entity.id
_entity.type
_entity.pdbx_description
1 polymer ?
#
loop_
_entity_poly.entity_id
_entity_poly.type
_entity_poly.pdbx_seq_one_letter_code
_entity_poly.pdbx_strand_id
1 'polypeptide(L)'
;VKKALLTTILCISWELNAQVALPTFQGAQMPTPELEDIEWRFTADGVNNAGTSYYNSTSGSSSHSWTVPANVSHITILGISGGGGGSASTSTSGSGGISGGGGGGGGLGYLNNYSVSSGDVIAIYAGKSGKGSTLGSGSNAGDGGMTQVSHNGTVILKIYGGIGGKYNNTGTNPAAGGYTVTGTAGGTGGAGGGGTNGNTSGGGGGAAGYSGNGGKGGNGTSYGATSGSGGGAGGSNGD
;
A
#
# COMPACT_ATOMS: atom_id res chain seq x y z
N VAL A 1 -14.60 -78.88 -9.61
CA VAL A 1 -14.71 -77.54 -10.24
C VAL A 1 -14.93 -76.39 -9.22
N LYS A 2 -15.59 -76.60 -8.06
CA LYS A 2 -15.73 -75.53 -7.03
C LYS A 2 -14.46 -75.13 -6.25
N LYS A 3 -13.41 -75.98 -6.20
CA LYS A 3 -12.19 -75.71 -5.39
C LYS A 3 -11.13 -74.85 -6.08
N ALA A 4 -11.14 -74.73 -7.42
CA ALA A 4 -10.17 -73.92 -8.15
C ALA A 4 -10.55 -72.43 -8.22
N LEU A 5 -11.85 -72.11 -8.17
CA LEU A 5 -12.33 -70.72 -8.21
C LEU A 5 -11.99 -69.95 -6.92
N LEU A 6 -11.90 -70.65 -5.78
CA LEU A 6 -11.62 -70.03 -4.49
C LEU A 6 -10.15 -69.60 -4.35
N THR A 7 -9.23 -70.33 -4.97
CA THR A 7 -7.79 -70.02 -4.94
C THR A 7 -7.49 -68.80 -5.82
N THR A 8 -8.13 -68.68 -6.98
CA THR A 8 -7.98 -67.51 -7.86
C THR A 8 -8.52 -66.23 -7.21
N ILE A 9 -9.62 -66.32 -6.46
CA ILE A 9 -10.17 -65.17 -5.71
C ILE A 9 -9.23 -64.76 -4.57
N LEU A 10 -8.61 -65.68 -3.84
CA LEU A 10 -7.65 -65.34 -2.78
C LEU A 10 -6.36 -64.68 -3.30
N CYS A 11 -5.88 -65.06 -4.48
CA CYS A 11 -4.69 -64.46 -5.09
C CYS A 11 -4.95 -63.02 -5.59
N ILE A 12 -6.17 -62.72 -6.06
CA ILE A 12 -6.55 -61.35 -6.44
C ILE A 12 -6.66 -60.46 -5.19
N SER A 13 -7.11 -61.00 -4.06
CA SER A 13 -7.19 -60.27 -2.78
C SER A 13 -5.82 -59.87 -2.22
N TRP A 14 -4.75 -60.62 -2.54
CA TRP A 14 -3.40 -60.33 -2.05
C TRP A 14 -2.68 -59.25 -2.86
N GLU A 15 -2.98 -59.13 -4.15
CA GLU A 15 -2.47 -58.06 -5.05
C GLU A 15 -3.23 -56.73 -4.87
N LEU A 16 -4.40 -56.75 -4.23
CA LEU A 16 -5.19 -55.54 -3.92
C LEU A 16 -4.83 -54.88 -2.58
N ASN A 17 -3.71 -55.26 -1.96
CA ASN A 17 -3.17 -54.58 -0.78
C ASN A 17 -2.18 -53.45 -1.14
N ALA A 18 -2.25 -52.95 -2.38
CA ALA A 18 -1.72 -51.62 -2.69
C ALA A 18 -2.58 -50.59 -1.96
N GLN A 19 -2.12 -50.21 -0.78
CA GLN A 19 -2.67 -49.15 0.04
C GLN A 19 -2.66 -47.86 -0.79
N VAL A 20 -3.78 -47.53 -1.45
CA VAL A 20 -4.03 -46.17 -1.91
C VAL A 20 -4.27 -45.37 -0.64
N ALA A 21 -3.19 -44.77 -0.13
CA ALA A 21 -3.29 -43.67 0.79
C ALA A 21 -4.00 -42.53 0.05
N LEU A 22 -5.32 -42.47 0.17
CA LEU A 22 -6.02 -41.20 0.00
C LEU A 22 -5.37 -40.26 1.02
N PRO A 23 -4.84 -39.10 0.63
CA PRO A 23 -4.39 -38.14 1.62
C PRO A 23 -5.59 -37.84 2.49
N THR A 24 -5.54 -38.28 3.75
CA THR A 24 -6.46 -37.79 4.77
C THR A 24 -6.17 -36.32 4.86
N PHE A 25 -7.05 -35.51 4.28
CA PHE A 25 -7.08 -34.09 4.54
C PHE A 25 -7.51 -33.99 6.00
N GLN A 26 -6.53 -34.00 6.91
CA GLN A 26 -6.73 -33.45 8.24
C GLN A 26 -7.04 -31.99 7.98
N GLY A 27 -8.33 -31.68 7.88
CA GLY A 27 -8.81 -30.33 8.10
C GLY A 27 -8.44 -30.00 9.54
N ALA A 28 -7.22 -29.52 9.74
CA ALA A 28 -6.96 -28.58 10.81
C ALA A 28 -7.99 -27.48 10.54
N GLN A 29 -9.00 -27.34 11.41
CA GLN A 29 -9.70 -26.08 11.48
C GLN A 29 -8.60 -25.04 11.62
N MET A 30 -8.39 -24.24 10.57
CA MET A 30 -7.58 -23.06 10.74
C MET A 30 -8.25 -22.29 11.88
N PRO A 31 -7.52 -21.96 12.97
CA PRO A 31 -8.02 -20.96 13.87
C PRO A 31 -8.35 -19.76 13.00
N THR A 32 -9.59 -19.31 13.02
CA THR A 32 -9.98 -18.06 12.35
C THR A 32 -9.05 -17.00 12.93
N PRO A 33 -8.05 -16.50 12.18
CA PRO A 33 -7.23 -15.44 12.71
C PRO A 33 -8.16 -14.24 12.78
N GLU A 34 -8.37 -13.73 13.98
CA GLU A 34 -8.88 -12.39 14.14
C GLU A 34 -7.97 -11.48 13.32
N LEU A 35 -8.59 -10.68 12.45
CA LEU A 35 -7.92 -9.85 11.46
C LEU A 35 -7.10 -8.76 12.16
N GLU A 36 -5.90 -9.09 12.60
CA GLU A 36 -4.89 -8.10 12.96
C GLU A 36 -3.88 -7.99 11.80
N ASP A 37 -4.30 -7.26 10.77
CA ASP A 37 -3.51 -6.37 9.88
C ASP A 37 -1.98 -6.57 9.78
N ILE A 38 -1.50 -7.79 9.55
CA ILE A 38 -0.10 -8.04 9.21
C ILE A 38 0.01 -9.18 8.19
N GLU A 39 -0.17 -8.88 6.91
CA GLU A 39 0.16 -9.83 5.84
C GLU A 39 1.64 -9.66 5.43
N TRP A 40 2.48 -10.57 5.92
CA TRP A 40 3.91 -10.68 5.65
C TRP A 40 4.21 -11.76 4.59
N ARG A 41 5.09 -11.37 3.65
CA ARG A 41 6.04 -12.20 2.84
C ARG A 41 5.46 -13.09 1.73
N PHE A 42 5.83 -12.77 0.49
CA PHE A 42 6.03 -13.81 -0.53
C PHE A 42 7.35 -14.52 -0.25
N THR A 43 7.26 -15.81 0.01
CA THR A 43 8.39 -16.75 0.05
C THR A 43 9.17 -16.65 -1.25
N ALA A 44 10.43 -16.21 -1.19
CA ALA A 44 11.40 -16.64 -2.20
C ALA A 44 11.41 -18.16 -2.11
N ASP A 45 10.90 -18.84 -3.14
CA ASP A 45 11.00 -20.27 -3.25
C ASP A 45 12.48 -20.63 -3.14
N GLY A 46 12.82 -21.29 -2.03
CA GLY A 46 14.16 -21.76 -1.79
C GLY A 46 14.64 -22.47 -3.04
N VAL A 47 15.77 -21.99 -3.57
CA VAL A 47 16.55 -22.43 -4.74
C VAL A 47 16.78 -21.32 -5.78
N ASN A 48 15.98 -20.24 -5.88
CA ASN A 48 16.32 -19.08 -6.72
C ASN A 48 16.07 -17.74 -6.00
N ASN A 49 17.16 -17.07 -5.60
CA ASN A 49 17.16 -15.82 -4.85
C ASN A 49 16.79 -14.58 -5.71
N ALA A 50 15.76 -14.72 -6.56
CA ALA A 50 15.30 -13.74 -7.55
C ALA A 50 13.81 -13.40 -7.37
N GLY A 51 13.29 -13.52 -6.15
CA GLY A 51 11.90 -13.16 -5.83
C GLY A 51 11.72 -11.65 -5.63
N THR A 52 10.56 -11.12 -6.04
CA THR A 52 10.13 -9.75 -5.69
C THR A 52 9.66 -9.72 -4.24
N SER A 53 10.23 -8.83 -3.42
CA SER A 53 9.81 -8.61 -2.04
C SER A 53 8.92 -7.37 -1.92
N TYR A 54 7.76 -7.51 -1.28
CA TYR A 54 6.81 -6.42 -1.04
C TYR A 54 6.74 -6.10 0.46
N TYR A 55 6.76 -4.80 0.78
CA TYR A 55 6.64 -4.29 2.14
C TYR A 55 5.55 -3.21 2.13
N ASN A 56 4.42 -3.49 2.79
CA ASN A 56 3.28 -2.59 2.89
C ASN A 56 2.98 -2.28 4.36
N SER A 57 2.39 -1.13 4.63
CA SER A 57 1.99 -0.72 5.97
C SER A 57 0.62 -0.04 5.93
N THR A 58 -0.43 -0.81 6.20
CA THR A 58 -1.83 -0.36 6.13
C THR A 58 -2.30 0.34 7.42
N SER A 59 -1.77 -0.04 8.58
CA SER A 59 -2.24 0.43 9.91
C SER A 59 -1.17 1.16 10.75
N GLY A 60 0.07 1.26 10.26
CA GLY A 60 1.21 1.85 10.99
C GLY A 60 2.34 2.25 10.05
N SER A 61 3.51 2.65 10.57
CA SER A 61 4.75 2.66 9.77
C SER A 61 5.50 1.36 10.04
N SER A 62 6.13 0.79 9.04
CA SER A 62 6.85 -0.48 9.18
C SER A 62 8.33 -0.33 8.81
N SER A 63 9.21 -0.91 9.62
CA SER A 63 10.64 -1.02 9.34
C SER A 63 11.01 -2.46 9.04
N HIS A 64 11.85 -2.67 8.04
CA HIS A 64 12.41 -3.97 7.70
C HIS A 64 13.89 -3.83 7.32
N SER A 65 14.67 -4.87 7.54
CA SER A 65 16.03 -4.96 7.04
C SER A 65 16.25 -6.27 6.31
N TRP A 66 17.00 -6.21 5.22
CA TRP A 66 17.36 -7.33 4.39
C TRP A 66 18.85 -7.29 4.10
N THR A 67 19.54 -8.41 4.35
CA THR A 67 20.94 -8.58 3.96
C THR A 67 21.00 -9.15 2.56
N VAL A 68 21.75 -8.48 1.68
CA VAL A 68 21.97 -8.89 0.30
C VAL A 68 22.63 -10.28 0.28
N PRO A 69 22.00 -11.29 -0.31
CA PRO A 69 22.55 -12.64 -0.37
C PRO A 69 23.75 -12.74 -1.30
N ALA A 70 24.45 -13.87 -1.20
CA ALA A 70 25.47 -14.23 -2.17
C ALA A 70 24.92 -14.22 -3.61
N ASN A 71 25.76 -13.80 -4.55
CA ASN A 71 25.48 -13.73 -5.99
C ASN A 71 24.40 -12.73 -6.43
N VAL A 72 23.95 -11.84 -5.53
CA VAL A 72 23.15 -10.67 -5.93
C VAL A 72 24.07 -9.47 -6.09
N SER A 73 24.11 -8.91 -7.30
CA SER A 73 24.93 -7.73 -7.63
C SER A 73 24.13 -6.47 -7.91
N HIS A 74 22.82 -6.62 -8.18
CA HIS A 74 21.94 -5.51 -8.51
C HIS A 74 20.55 -5.75 -7.91
N ILE A 75 19.90 -4.66 -7.51
CA ILE A 75 18.49 -4.65 -7.07
C ILE A 75 17.72 -3.54 -7.75
N THR A 76 16.40 -3.70 -7.82
CA THR A 76 15.46 -2.65 -8.20
C THR A 76 14.59 -2.32 -7.00
N ILE A 77 14.40 -1.03 -6.75
CA ILE A 77 13.64 -0.52 -5.61
C ILE A 77 12.54 0.38 -6.16
N LEU A 78 11.30 0.13 -5.77
CA LEU A 78 10.16 1.02 -5.97
C LEU A 78 9.63 1.43 -4.60
N GLY A 79 9.60 2.73 -4.33
CA GLY A 79 9.02 3.30 -3.13
C GLY A 79 7.77 4.11 -3.46
N ILE A 80 6.74 3.95 -2.63
CA ILE A 80 5.55 4.80 -2.62
C ILE A 80 5.37 5.28 -1.19
N SER A 81 5.14 6.57 -1.00
CA SER A 81 4.89 7.16 0.33
C SER A 81 3.40 7.16 0.67
N GLY A 82 3.07 7.35 1.95
CA GLY A 82 1.68 7.44 2.39
C GLY A 82 0.98 8.70 1.85
N GLY A 83 -0.31 8.59 1.54
CA GLY A 83 -1.16 9.77 1.32
C GLY A 83 -1.59 10.43 2.63
N GLY A 84 -1.95 11.71 2.59
CA GLY A 84 -2.52 12.43 3.72
C GLY A 84 -3.98 12.05 3.98
N GLY A 85 -4.43 12.19 5.23
CA GLY A 85 -5.82 11.93 5.60
C GLY A 85 -6.77 13.03 5.12
N GLY A 86 -8.08 12.75 5.09
CA GLY A 86 -9.12 13.77 4.90
C GLY A 86 -9.45 14.51 6.20
N SER A 87 -9.73 15.82 6.12
CA SER A 87 -10.23 16.58 7.27
C SER A 87 -11.74 16.38 7.43
N ALA A 88 -12.23 16.50 8.67
CA ALA A 88 -13.66 16.39 8.92
C ALA A 88 -14.38 17.72 8.67
N SER A 89 -15.63 17.62 8.22
CA SER A 89 -16.58 18.73 8.23
C SER A 89 -17.26 18.84 9.62
N THR A 90 -17.83 19.99 9.96
CA THR A 90 -18.72 20.11 11.13
C THR A 90 -20.14 19.70 10.77
N SER A 91 -20.78 18.93 11.63
CA SER A 91 -22.18 18.54 11.49
C SER A 91 -23.11 19.70 11.80
N THR A 92 -23.35 20.58 10.83
CA THR A 92 -24.55 21.43 10.85
C THR A 92 -25.24 21.31 9.51
N SER A 93 -26.46 20.78 9.54
CA SER A 93 -27.36 20.54 8.41
C SER A 93 -27.93 21.85 7.83
N GLY A 94 -27.07 22.84 7.58
CA GLY A 94 -27.43 24.16 7.06
C GLY A 94 -26.21 24.99 6.62
N SER A 95 -26.47 26.16 6.03
CA SER A 95 -25.50 27.05 5.36
C SER A 95 -24.34 27.61 6.21
N GLY A 96 -24.18 27.15 7.46
CA GLY A 96 -23.13 27.56 8.41
C GLY A 96 -22.12 26.48 8.77
N GLY A 97 -22.21 25.27 8.19
CA GLY A 97 -21.24 24.20 8.40
C GLY A 97 -19.87 24.53 7.80
N ILE A 98 -18.80 24.09 8.46
CA ILE A 98 -17.43 24.21 7.95
C ILE A 98 -17.05 22.90 7.28
N SER A 99 -16.54 22.98 6.05
CA SER A 99 -16.21 21.80 5.26
C SER A 99 -14.73 21.45 5.33
N GLY A 100 -14.44 20.16 5.49
CA GLY A 100 -13.09 19.61 5.43
C GLY A 100 -12.58 19.46 4.00
N GLY A 101 -11.28 19.65 3.80
CA GLY A 101 -10.58 19.31 2.56
C GLY A 101 -10.06 17.87 2.54
N GLY A 102 -9.82 17.36 1.33
CA GLY A 102 -9.17 16.07 1.10
C GLY A 102 -7.66 16.14 1.32
N GLY A 103 -7.05 15.00 1.63
CA GLY A 103 -5.58 14.87 1.74
C GLY A 103 -4.90 14.72 0.39
N GLY A 104 -3.61 15.06 0.31
CA GLY A 104 -2.79 14.83 -0.87
C GLY A 104 -2.37 13.36 -1.03
N GLY A 105 -2.18 12.91 -2.26
CA GLY A 105 -1.75 11.55 -2.57
C GLY A 105 -0.27 11.30 -2.27
N GLY A 106 0.14 10.03 -2.21
CA GLY A 106 1.54 9.62 -2.03
C GLY A 106 2.41 9.92 -3.26
N GLY A 107 3.70 10.15 -3.03
CA GLY A 107 4.72 10.28 -4.08
C GLY A 107 5.33 8.94 -4.47
N LEU A 108 6.04 8.90 -5.59
CA LEU A 108 6.72 7.71 -6.09
C LEU A 108 8.17 8.00 -6.47
N GLY A 109 9.06 7.10 -6.08
CA GLY A 109 10.47 7.14 -6.42
C GLY A 109 11.02 5.73 -6.57
N TYR A 110 12.07 5.58 -7.37
CA TYR A 110 12.64 4.28 -7.66
C TYR A 110 14.15 4.35 -7.91
N LEU A 111 14.77 3.18 -7.91
CA LEU A 111 16.16 2.95 -8.31
C LEU A 111 16.16 1.67 -9.15
N ASN A 112 16.65 1.76 -10.38
CA ASN A 112 16.80 0.61 -11.28
C ASN A 112 18.25 0.19 -11.31
N ASN A 113 18.51 -1.12 -11.31
CA ASN A 113 19.86 -1.69 -11.37
C ASN A 113 20.82 -1.07 -10.35
N TYR A 114 20.36 -0.85 -9.12
CA TYR A 114 21.20 -0.31 -8.05
C TYR A 114 22.22 -1.36 -7.63
N SER A 115 23.50 -1.02 -7.74
CA SER A 115 24.60 -1.94 -7.43
C SER A 115 24.64 -2.26 -5.94
N VAL A 116 24.78 -3.54 -5.64
CA VAL A 116 24.96 -4.07 -4.27
C VAL A 116 26.00 -5.18 -4.27
N SER A 117 26.52 -5.51 -3.09
CA SER A 117 27.41 -6.62 -2.82
C SER A 117 26.79 -7.56 -1.80
N SER A 118 27.17 -8.83 -1.86
CA SER A 118 26.80 -9.81 -0.83
C SER A 118 27.21 -9.31 0.56
N GLY A 119 26.29 -9.36 1.52
CA GLY A 119 26.50 -8.90 2.89
C GLY A 119 26.09 -7.45 3.15
N ASP A 120 25.83 -6.66 2.10
CA ASP A 120 25.26 -5.32 2.26
C ASP A 120 23.91 -5.39 2.98
N VAL A 121 23.60 -4.38 3.78
CA VAL A 121 22.34 -4.28 4.50
C VAL A 121 21.48 -3.20 3.87
N ILE A 122 20.29 -3.59 3.42
CA ILE A 122 19.24 -2.70 2.95
C ILE A 122 18.22 -2.55 4.07
N ALA A 123 18.06 -1.34 4.59
CA ALA A 123 17.00 -1.02 5.55
C ALA A 123 15.90 -0.23 4.85
N ILE A 124 14.66 -0.65 5.10
CA ILE A 124 13.45 -0.14 4.45
C ILE A 124 12.53 0.40 5.55
N TYR A 125 12.06 1.62 5.36
CA TYR A 125 11.04 2.25 6.18
C TYR A 125 9.87 2.61 5.27
N ALA A 126 8.71 2.01 5.49
CA ALA A 126 7.48 2.33 4.76
C ALA A 126 6.62 3.29 5.59
N GLY A 127 6.27 4.41 4.96
CA GLY A 127 5.48 5.46 5.61
C GLY A 127 4.00 5.09 5.72
N LYS A 128 3.42 5.32 6.90
CA LYS A 128 1.99 5.13 7.15
C LYS A 128 1.09 6.08 6.36
N SER A 129 -0.20 5.76 6.23
CA SER A 129 -1.19 6.74 5.77
C SER A 129 -1.43 7.86 6.81
N GLY A 130 -1.88 9.01 6.33
CA GLY A 130 -2.33 10.11 7.14
C GLY A 130 -3.66 9.80 7.81
N LYS A 131 -3.76 10.09 9.11
CA LYS A 131 -4.98 9.82 9.88
C LYS A 131 -6.06 10.85 9.50
N GLY A 132 -7.25 10.38 9.16
CA GLY A 132 -8.42 11.25 9.00
C GLY A 132 -8.78 11.97 10.29
N SER A 133 -9.32 13.19 10.18
CA SER A 133 -9.87 13.91 11.33
C SER A 133 -11.25 13.33 11.72
N THR A 134 -11.59 13.41 13.00
CA THR A 134 -12.88 12.98 13.52
C THR A 134 -13.93 14.08 13.34
N LEU A 135 -15.17 13.69 13.04
CA LEU A 135 -16.32 14.60 12.92
C LEU A 135 -16.40 15.59 14.08
N GLY A 136 -16.57 16.87 13.76
CA GLY A 136 -16.70 17.93 14.78
C GLY A 136 -15.40 18.31 15.50
N SER A 137 -14.25 17.73 15.16
CA SER A 137 -12.98 18.05 15.83
C SER A 137 -12.37 19.40 15.42
N GLY A 138 -12.88 20.03 14.36
CA GLY A 138 -12.38 21.31 13.85
C GLY A 138 -10.89 21.30 13.48
N SER A 139 -10.35 20.13 13.11
CA SER A 139 -8.92 19.91 13.00
C SER A 139 -8.48 19.48 11.59
N ASN A 140 -7.27 19.86 11.23
CA ASN A 140 -6.60 19.29 10.05
C ASN A 140 -6.39 17.78 10.22
N ALA A 141 -6.35 17.06 9.10
CA ALA A 141 -5.96 15.66 9.08
C ALA A 141 -4.45 15.50 9.27
N GLY A 142 -4.02 14.27 9.56
CA GLY A 142 -2.61 13.93 9.62
C GLY A 142 -1.98 13.77 8.24
N ASP A 143 -0.70 14.11 8.14
CA ASP A 143 0.13 13.88 6.95
C ASP A 143 0.45 12.39 6.77
N GLY A 144 0.67 12.00 5.53
CA GLY A 144 1.22 10.71 5.15
C GLY A 144 2.68 10.59 5.55
N GLY A 145 3.07 9.39 5.97
CA GLY A 145 4.42 9.03 6.33
C GLY A 145 5.35 8.96 5.13
N MET A 146 6.62 9.28 5.39
CA MET A 146 7.71 9.15 4.43
C MET A 146 8.09 7.68 4.23
N THR A 147 8.42 7.32 2.99
CA THR A 147 9.06 6.03 2.66
C THR A 147 10.53 6.27 2.37
N GLN A 148 11.41 5.45 2.93
CA GLN A 148 12.86 5.58 2.81
C GLN A 148 13.55 4.22 2.73
N VAL A 149 14.60 4.16 1.92
CA VAL A 149 15.50 3.01 1.85
C VAL A 149 16.92 3.49 2.09
N SER A 150 17.67 2.78 2.91
CA SER A 150 19.10 3.00 3.13
C SER A 150 19.92 1.75 2.82
N HIS A 151 21.13 1.97 2.31
CA HIS A 151 22.15 0.97 2.06
C HIS A 151 23.30 1.22 3.04
N ASN A 152 23.60 0.25 3.91
CA ASN A 152 24.66 0.33 4.92
C ASN A 152 24.58 1.61 5.76
N GLY A 153 23.35 2.03 6.11
CA GLY A 153 23.06 3.24 6.89
C GLY A 153 22.96 4.54 6.07
N THR A 154 23.34 4.54 4.79
CA THR A 154 23.23 5.72 3.91
C THR A 154 21.89 5.71 3.18
N VAL A 155 21.13 6.82 3.24
CA VAL A 155 19.84 6.94 2.54
C VAL A 155 20.06 6.99 1.01
N ILE A 156 19.39 6.09 0.28
CA ILE A 156 19.51 5.96 -1.18
C ILE A 156 18.20 6.29 -1.91
N LEU A 157 17.07 6.13 -1.22
CA LEU A 157 15.75 6.52 -1.72
C LEU A 157 14.98 7.17 -0.57
N LYS A 158 14.38 8.34 -0.82
CA LYS A 158 13.54 9.03 0.17
C LYS A 158 12.39 9.73 -0.52
N ILE A 159 11.18 9.50 -0.03
CA ILE A 159 9.94 10.01 -0.61
C ILE A 159 9.06 10.53 0.53
N TYR A 160 8.73 11.82 0.51
CA TYR A 160 7.80 12.38 1.50
C TYR A 160 6.35 12.01 1.17
N GLY A 161 5.53 11.83 2.21
CA GLY A 161 4.11 11.56 2.09
C GLY A 161 3.30 12.80 1.69
N GLY A 162 2.03 12.58 1.34
CA GLY A 162 1.09 13.65 1.06
C GLY A 162 0.65 14.39 2.32
N ILE A 163 0.37 15.68 2.19
CA ILE A 163 -0.10 16.53 3.28
C ILE A 163 -1.55 16.18 3.64
N GLY A 164 -1.88 16.20 4.93
CA GLY A 164 -3.24 15.99 5.43
C GLY A 164 -4.16 17.14 5.04
N GLY A 165 -5.42 16.79 4.74
CA GLY A 165 -6.49 17.70 4.40
C GLY A 165 -6.66 18.80 5.44
N LYS A 166 -7.02 20.00 4.97
CA LYS A 166 -7.15 21.18 5.82
C LYS A 166 -8.59 21.45 6.21
N TYR A 167 -8.79 21.77 7.48
CA TYR A 167 -10.07 22.22 8.01
C TYR A 167 -10.28 23.69 7.66
N ASN A 168 -11.52 24.06 7.31
CA ASN A 168 -11.91 25.45 7.03
C ASN A 168 -11.02 26.14 5.99
N ASN A 169 -10.59 25.41 4.96
CA ASN A 169 -9.73 25.94 3.93
C ASN A 169 -10.43 25.81 2.57
N THR A 170 -10.85 26.95 2.05
CA THR A 170 -11.50 27.10 0.74
C THR A 170 -10.50 27.35 -0.39
N GLY A 171 -9.19 27.39 -0.08
CA GLY A 171 -8.13 27.49 -1.07
C GLY A 171 -8.16 26.31 -2.04
N THR A 172 -7.70 26.54 -3.26
CA THR A 172 -7.62 25.49 -4.28
C THR A 172 -6.51 24.51 -3.93
N ASN A 173 -6.87 23.24 -3.72
CA ASN A 173 -5.95 22.14 -3.46
C ASN A 173 -4.94 22.38 -2.30
N PRO A 174 -5.41 22.63 -1.06
CA PRO A 174 -4.57 23.09 0.04
C PRO A 174 -3.65 22.00 0.63
N ALA A 175 -3.83 20.74 0.23
CA ALA A 175 -3.05 19.62 0.71
C ALA A 175 -2.15 19.07 -0.40
N ALA A 176 -0.87 19.46 -0.41
CA ALA A 176 0.09 19.01 -1.44
C ALA A 176 0.29 17.48 -1.43
N GLY A 177 0.56 16.91 -2.61
CA GLY A 177 0.94 15.50 -2.73
C GLY A 177 2.40 15.25 -2.34
N GLY A 178 2.72 13.98 -2.10
CA GLY A 178 4.07 13.53 -1.78
C GLY A 178 5.03 13.64 -2.96
N TYR A 179 6.33 13.63 -2.68
CA TYR A 179 7.37 13.77 -3.70
C TYR A 179 8.68 13.10 -3.30
N THR A 180 9.48 12.73 -4.31
CA THR A 180 10.79 12.11 -4.12
C THR A 180 11.86 13.16 -3.84
N VAL A 181 12.65 12.93 -2.81
CA VAL A 181 13.72 13.80 -2.31
C VAL A 181 15.10 13.25 -2.70
N THR A 182 15.23 11.93 -2.71
CA THR A 182 16.47 11.22 -3.01
C THR A 182 16.11 9.98 -3.82
N GLY A 183 16.94 9.63 -4.81
CA GLY A 183 16.67 8.58 -5.79
C GLY A 183 16.06 9.12 -7.08
N THR A 184 15.61 8.24 -7.97
CA THR A 184 14.96 8.64 -9.23
C THR A 184 13.50 8.97 -8.95
N ALA A 185 13.06 10.17 -9.33
CA ALA A 185 11.66 10.54 -9.21
C ALA A 185 10.81 9.81 -10.27
N GLY A 186 9.67 9.25 -9.86
CA GLY A 186 8.56 9.02 -10.78
C GLY A 186 7.71 10.29 -10.87
N GLY A 187 6.46 10.22 -10.42
CA GLY A 187 5.60 11.38 -10.24
C GLY A 187 5.51 11.90 -8.80
N THR A 188 4.90 13.07 -8.66
CA THR A 188 4.39 13.58 -7.38
C THR A 188 2.95 13.13 -7.17
N GLY A 189 2.53 12.98 -5.91
CA GLY A 189 1.12 12.81 -5.58
C GLY A 189 0.29 14.00 -6.07
N GLY A 190 -0.98 13.75 -6.33
CA GLY A 190 -1.97 14.79 -6.57
C GLY A 190 -2.27 15.54 -5.28
N ALA A 191 -2.57 16.84 -5.40
CA ALA A 191 -3.00 17.62 -4.25
C ALA A 191 -4.47 17.34 -3.91
N GLY A 192 -4.82 17.28 -2.63
CA GLY A 192 -6.19 17.14 -2.15
C GLY A 192 -6.94 18.47 -2.19
N GLY A 193 -8.20 18.44 -2.60
CA GLY A 193 -9.06 19.59 -2.80
C GLY A 193 -9.54 20.24 -1.50
N GLY A 194 -9.83 21.54 -1.56
CA GLY A 194 -10.40 22.31 -0.47
C GLY A 194 -11.91 22.09 -0.32
N GLY A 195 -12.42 22.17 0.90
CA GLY A 195 -13.87 22.16 1.15
C GLY A 195 -14.50 23.51 0.80
N THR A 196 -15.83 23.57 0.73
CA THR A 196 -16.58 24.83 0.66
C THR A 196 -17.60 24.88 1.78
N ASN A 197 -17.43 25.83 2.70
CA ASN A 197 -18.32 25.98 3.87
C ASN A 197 -19.79 26.16 3.45
N GLY A 198 -20.69 25.57 4.23
CA GLY A 198 -22.13 25.53 3.97
C GLY A 198 -22.49 24.63 2.78
N ASN A 199 -21.54 23.85 2.28
CA ASN A 199 -21.67 23.02 1.09
C ASN A 199 -20.84 21.74 1.27
N THR A 200 -20.18 21.28 0.21
CA THR A 200 -19.50 19.99 0.10
C THR A 200 -18.01 20.01 0.51
N SER A 201 -17.49 18.82 0.79
CA SER A 201 -16.09 18.56 1.14
C SER A 201 -15.19 18.41 -0.09
N GLY A 202 -13.88 18.60 0.10
CA GLY A 202 -12.89 18.43 -0.97
C GLY A 202 -12.48 16.97 -1.19
N GLY A 203 -12.25 16.58 -2.43
CA GLY A 203 -11.78 15.25 -2.80
C GLY A 203 -10.29 15.03 -2.54
N GLY A 204 -9.89 13.77 -2.33
CA GLY A 204 -8.48 13.40 -2.14
C GLY A 204 -7.64 13.49 -3.42
N GLY A 205 -6.35 13.72 -3.27
CA GLY A 205 -5.40 13.64 -4.38
C GLY A 205 -5.00 12.19 -4.70
N GLY A 206 -4.83 11.87 -5.97
CA GLY A 206 -4.38 10.56 -6.44
C GLY A 206 -2.90 10.30 -6.18
N ALA A 207 -2.50 9.04 -6.08
CA ALA A 207 -1.08 8.67 -5.94
C ALA A 207 -0.29 8.93 -7.23
N ALA A 208 1.01 9.18 -7.09
CA ALA A 208 1.94 9.25 -8.22
C ALA A 208 2.08 7.91 -8.97
N GLY A 209 2.46 7.99 -10.24
CA GLY A 209 2.89 6.85 -11.04
C GLY A 209 4.35 6.93 -11.47
N TYR A 210 4.81 5.91 -12.19
CA TYR A 210 6.18 5.85 -12.71
C TYR A 210 6.50 6.98 -13.70
N SER A 211 5.55 7.35 -14.56
CA SER A 211 5.73 8.32 -15.65
C SER A 211 4.96 9.63 -15.47
N GLY A 212 4.34 9.84 -14.31
CA GLY A 212 3.83 11.17 -13.97
C GLY A 212 2.89 11.22 -12.77
N ASN A 213 2.34 12.42 -12.60
CA ASN A 213 1.76 12.85 -11.34
C ASN A 213 0.38 12.25 -11.10
N GLY A 214 0.02 12.13 -9.82
CA GLY A 214 -1.34 11.85 -9.40
C GLY A 214 -2.28 13.01 -9.71
N GLY A 215 -3.55 12.67 -9.92
CA GLY A 215 -4.61 13.63 -10.18
C GLY A 215 -4.97 14.45 -8.95
N LYS A 216 -5.23 15.75 -9.14
CA LYS A 216 -5.74 16.63 -8.08
C LYS A 216 -7.19 16.28 -7.73
N GLY A 217 -7.53 16.36 -6.45
CA GLY A 217 -8.91 16.21 -5.98
C GLY A 217 -9.80 17.39 -6.37
N GLY A 218 -11.11 17.16 -6.44
CA GLY A 218 -12.09 18.23 -6.65
C GLY A 218 -12.22 19.13 -5.43
N ASN A 219 -12.44 20.44 -5.62
CA ASN A 219 -12.82 21.32 -4.51
C ASN A 219 -14.34 21.23 -4.30
N GLY A 220 -14.84 21.48 -3.10
CA GLY A 220 -16.26 21.27 -2.74
C GLY A 220 -17.27 21.56 -3.86
N THR A 221 -17.31 22.79 -4.38
CA THR A 221 -18.28 23.18 -5.42
C THR A 221 -17.82 22.98 -6.86
N SER A 222 -16.57 22.56 -7.06
CA SER A 222 -15.97 22.39 -8.38
C SER A 222 -15.60 20.93 -8.60
N TYR A 223 -16.34 20.26 -9.49
CA TYR A 223 -16.06 18.91 -10.02
C TYR A 223 -14.77 18.85 -10.87
N GLY A 224 -13.73 19.58 -10.48
CA GLY A 224 -12.44 19.71 -11.16
C GLY A 224 -11.42 18.67 -10.71
N ALA A 225 -11.88 17.49 -10.28
CA ALA A 225 -10.97 16.36 -10.07
C ALA A 225 -10.29 16.04 -11.41
N THR A 226 -8.99 15.81 -11.37
CA THR A 226 -8.20 15.56 -12.59
C THR A 226 -7.75 14.12 -12.63
N SER A 227 -7.60 13.58 -13.84
CA SER A 227 -6.93 12.31 -14.05
C SER A 227 -5.44 12.43 -13.67
N GLY A 228 -4.87 11.35 -13.15
CA GLY A 228 -3.42 11.25 -13.01
C GLY A 228 -2.78 11.14 -14.39
N SER A 229 -1.66 11.83 -14.60
CA SER A 229 -0.87 11.72 -15.83
C SER A 229 0.08 10.54 -15.70
N GLY A 230 -0.46 9.32 -15.68
CA GLY A 230 0.31 8.09 -15.40
C GLY A 230 0.30 7.65 -13.93
N GLY A 231 -0.34 8.42 -13.04
CA GLY A 231 -0.67 8.05 -11.67
C GLY A 231 -2.17 7.83 -11.45
N GLY A 232 -2.58 7.67 -10.19
CA GLY A 232 -3.98 7.55 -9.80
C GLY A 232 -4.77 8.84 -10.02
N ALA A 233 -6.06 8.73 -10.33
CA ALA A 233 -6.96 9.89 -10.45
C ALA A 233 -7.26 10.53 -9.07
N GLY A 234 -7.58 11.81 -9.08
CA GLY A 234 -8.10 12.48 -7.88
C GLY A 234 -9.57 12.12 -7.62
N GLY A 235 -9.96 12.14 -6.35
CA GLY A 235 -11.35 11.95 -5.94
C GLY A 235 -12.21 13.19 -6.26
N SER A 236 -13.48 12.96 -6.55
CA SER A 236 -14.47 14.03 -6.59
C SER A 236 -14.70 14.63 -5.20
N ASN A 237 -15.35 15.78 -5.17
CA ASN A 237 -15.95 16.34 -3.96
C ASN A 237 -16.84 15.30 -3.24
N GLY A 238 -16.91 15.40 -1.91
CA GLY A 238 -17.79 14.58 -1.08
C GLY A 238 -19.04 15.34 -0.67
N ASP A 239 -20.16 14.64 -0.62
CA ASP A 239 -21.47 15.16 -0.19
C ASP A 239 -21.46 15.63 1.27
#